data_AF-A0A1R3G5Q4-F1
#
_entry.id   AF-A0A1R3G5Q4-F1
#
_cell.length_a   1.000
_cell.length_b   1.000
_cell.length_c   1.000
_cell.angle_alpha   90.00
_cell.angle_beta   90.00
_cell.angle_gamma   90.00
#
_symmetry.space_group_name_H-M   'P 1'
#
loop_
_entity.id
_entity.type
_entity.pdbx_description
1 polymer ?
#
loop_
_entity_poly.entity_id
_entity_poly.type
_entity_poly.pdbx_seq_one_letter_code
_entity_poly.pdbx_strand_id
1 'polypeptide(L)'
;MAAQENERISRSMIPHYKLFSFADSLDYLLMFLGSIFAVGNGICKPVLTIFFAELIDSVGKRVAIATEVHEVEEVSLKFLYLALASAVASFFLSVRRVVGDTLALLSQSTATAVAGLVIAFQANWQLALAILGLLPLIGISGYAQIKSMKGFTANAKKMSEEANQVANEAVGSIRTVASFSAEKKVVKRYEEKYQGPLKAGIRHGLISGIAFGISSFFLYFAYAISFYVGALLVHHGKTTFHEVFRVFFALTTAAIGISQSNSLAPDASKARISAASVFEILDQKSKLDPSKINYGMVLKHVKGNIEFKNVSFKYPSRPEIQIFRDLSLVIPSGKVIN
;
A
#
# COMPACT_ATOMS: atom_id res chain seq x y z
N MET A 1 -16.25 -16.48 10.60
CA MET A 1 -15.77 -16.28 9.21
C MET A 1 -14.63 -15.26 9.12
N ALA A 2 -14.83 -13.97 9.43
CA ALA A 2 -13.76 -12.96 9.28
C ALA A 2 -12.47 -13.22 10.11
N ALA A 3 -12.58 -13.81 11.31
CA ALA A 3 -11.41 -14.16 12.13
C ALA A 3 -10.59 -15.33 11.55
N GLN A 4 -11.25 -16.37 11.01
CA GLN A 4 -10.60 -17.51 10.36
C GLN A 4 -9.99 -17.15 9.00
N GLU A 5 -10.58 -16.17 8.30
CA GLU A 5 -10.05 -15.63 7.05
C GLU A 5 -8.78 -14.79 7.31
N ASN A 6 -8.78 -13.96 8.35
CA ASN A 6 -7.58 -13.22 8.78
C ASN A 6 -6.43 -14.15 9.22
N GLU A 7 -6.74 -15.27 9.87
CA GLU A 7 -5.74 -16.29 10.23
C GLU A 7 -5.15 -16.99 8.99
N ARG A 8 -5.97 -17.33 7.99
CA ARG A 8 -5.48 -17.90 6.72
C ARG A 8 -4.59 -16.92 5.95
N ILE A 9 -4.96 -15.64 5.92
CA ILE A 9 -4.17 -14.57 5.29
C ILE A 9 -2.84 -14.34 6.02
N SER A 10 -2.85 -14.35 7.35
CA SER A 10 -1.62 -14.23 8.16
C SER A 10 -0.67 -15.42 7.93
N ARG A 11 -1.23 -16.64 7.80
CA ARG A 11 -0.46 -17.87 7.59
C ARG A 11 0.14 -18.00 6.18
N SER A 12 -0.42 -17.30 5.18
CA SER A 12 0.13 -17.27 3.82
C SER A 12 1.13 -16.14 3.58
N MET A 13 1.29 -15.17 4.50
CA MET A 13 2.21 -14.05 4.28
C MET A 13 3.68 -14.50 4.26
N ILE A 14 4.28 -14.45 3.07
CA ILE A 14 5.71 -14.73 2.90
C ILE A 14 6.58 -13.63 3.56
N PRO A 15 7.79 -13.98 4.05
CA PRO A 15 8.75 -13.01 4.57
C PRO A 15 9.20 -12.00 3.49
N HIS A 16 9.49 -10.77 3.89
CA HIS A 16 9.86 -9.68 2.97
C HIS A 16 11.11 -9.99 2.13
N TYR A 17 12.11 -10.66 2.70
CA TYR A 17 13.34 -11.02 1.97
C TYR A 17 13.07 -12.06 0.88
N LYS A 18 12.08 -12.95 1.07
CA LYS A 18 11.75 -14.01 0.10
C LYS A 18 11.15 -13.43 -1.17
N LEU A 19 10.49 -12.27 -1.07
CA LEU A 19 9.95 -11.53 -2.21
C LEU A 19 11.05 -11.12 -3.21
N PHE A 20 12.28 -10.91 -2.74
CA PHE A 20 13.43 -10.52 -3.54
C PHE A 20 14.39 -11.69 -3.83
N SER A 21 13.97 -12.94 -3.61
CA SER A 21 14.84 -14.12 -3.78
C SER A 21 15.28 -14.38 -5.23
N PHE A 22 14.55 -13.83 -6.21
CA PHE A 22 14.87 -13.93 -7.64
C PHE A 22 15.58 -12.68 -8.18
N ALA A 23 15.95 -11.72 -7.33
CA ALA A 23 16.61 -10.49 -7.75
C ALA A 23 18.08 -10.75 -8.11
N ASP A 24 18.53 -10.22 -9.25
CA ASP A 24 19.92 -10.33 -9.69
C ASP A 24 20.82 -9.36 -8.91
N SER A 25 22.15 -9.51 -9.04
CA SER A 25 23.11 -8.61 -8.37
C SER A 25 22.94 -7.14 -8.77
N LEU A 26 22.49 -6.87 -10.00
CA LEU A 26 22.20 -5.53 -10.50
C LEU A 26 20.94 -4.95 -9.81
N ASP A 27 19.92 -5.78 -9.59
CA ASP A 27 18.70 -5.39 -8.88
C ASP A 27 19.00 -5.02 -7.43
N TYR A 28 19.84 -5.82 -6.74
CA TYR A 28 20.29 -5.48 -5.40
C TYR A 28 21.06 -4.16 -5.34
N LEU A 29 21.94 -3.89 -6.32
CA LEU A 29 22.67 -2.63 -6.41
C LEU A 29 21.72 -1.45 -6.66
N LEU A 30 20.77 -1.58 -7.57
CA LEU A 30 19.74 -0.56 -7.84
C LEU A 30 18.85 -0.32 -6.61
N MET A 31 18.47 -1.38 -5.90
CA MET A 31 17.69 -1.29 -4.66
C MET A 31 18.47 -0.58 -3.56
N PHE A 32 19.77 -0.87 -3.40
CA PHE A 32 20.61 -0.21 -2.42
C PHE A 32 20.80 1.27 -2.75
N LEU A 33 21.24 1.57 -3.97
CA LEU A 33 21.53 2.92 -4.43
C LEU A 33 20.28 3.81 -4.38
N GLY A 34 19.14 3.30 -4.85
CA GLY A 34 17.90 4.04 -4.77
C GLY A 34 17.36 4.19 -3.35
N SER A 35 17.79 3.39 -2.37
CA SER A 35 17.38 3.56 -0.96
C SER A 35 18.15 4.71 -0.34
N ILE A 36 19.43 4.84 -0.68
CA ILE A 36 20.26 5.99 -0.29
C ILE A 36 19.67 7.28 -0.86
N PHE A 37 19.31 7.32 -2.15
CA PHE A 37 18.70 8.50 -2.76
C PHE A 37 17.29 8.78 -2.20
N ALA A 38 16.52 7.75 -1.84
CA ALA A 38 15.23 7.91 -1.17
C ALA A 38 15.37 8.58 0.20
N VAL A 39 16.34 8.13 1.00
CA VAL A 39 16.67 8.72 2.29
C VAL A 39 17.14 10.16 2.12
N GLY A 40 18.05 10.42 1.18
CA GLY A 40 18.54 11.78 0.90
C GLY A 40 17.42 12.74 0.50
N ASN A 41 16.52 12.31 -0.39
CA ASN A 41 15.36 13.11 -0.77
C ASN A 41 14.36 13.30 0.39
N GLY A 42 14.20 12.29 1.26
CA GLY A 42 13.38 12.39 2.46
C GLY A 42 13.91 13.43 3.45
N ILE A 43 15.23 13.42 3.72
CA ILE A 43 15.91 14.39 4.60
C ILE A 43 15.87 15.81 4.01
N CYS A 44 15.90 15.92 2.68
CA CYS A 44 15.85 17.21 2.00
C CYS A 44 14.61 18.03 2.37
N LYS A 45 13.46 17.37 2.62
CA LYS A 45 12.21 18.07 2.96
C LYS A 45 12.30 18.77 4.33
N PRO A 46 12.68 18.12 5.45
CA PRO A 46 12.93 18.82 6.72
C PRO A 46 14.07 19.84 6.65
N VAL A 47 15.15 19.57 5.92
CA VAL A 47 16.27 20.53 5.79
C VAL A 47 15.81 21.83 5.11
N LEU A 48 14.95 21.73 4.09
CA LEU A 48 14.33 22.90 3.45
C LEU A 48 13.58 23.79 4.46
N THR A 49 12.93 23.18 5.46
CA THR A 49 12.20 23.92 6.49
C THR A 49 13.11 24.71 7.43
N ILE A 50 14.35 24.24 7.62
CA ILE A 50 15.37 24.96 8.41
C ILE A 50 15.77 26.23 7.65
N PHE A 51 16.14 26.11 6.38
CA PHE A 51 16.52 27.26 5.57
C PHE A 51 15.37 28.24 5.39
N PHE A 52 14.12 27.74 5.32
CA PHE A 52 12.95 28.61 5.29
C PHE A 52 12.75 29.37 6.61
N ALA A 53 13.00 28.74 7.76
CA ALA A 53 12.99 29.41 9.05
C ALA A 53 14.10 30.47 9.17
N GLU A 54 15.31 30.17 8.71
CA GLU A 54 16.44 31.13 8.65
C GLU A 54 16.13 32.30 7.71
N LEU A 55 15.51 32.04 6.56
CA LEU A 55 15.03 33.07 5.65
C LEU A 55 14.03 33.99 6.35
N ILE A 56 13.04 33.44 7.07
CA ILE A 56 12.06 34.21 7.83
C ILE A 56 12.75 35.11 8.87
N ASP A 57 13.77 34.59 9.57
CA ASP A 57 14.54 35.38 10.54
C ASP A 57 15.28 36.54 9.88
N SER A 58 15.97 36.27 8.76
CA SER A 58 16.73 37.29 8.02
C SER A 58 15.82 38.41 7.48
N VAL A 59 14.63 38.07 6.98
CA VAL A 59 13.65 39.05 6.51
C VAL A 59 13.04 39.81 7.70
N GLY A 60 12.76 39.12 8.81
CA GLY A 60 12.24 39.74 10.04
C GLY A 60 13.21 40.76 10.64
N LYS A 61 14.51 40.42 10.69
CA LYS A 61 15.57 41.32 11.15
C LYS A 61 15.76 42.52 10.22
N ARG A 62 15.67 42.33 8.89
CA ARG A 62 15.76 43.44 7.92
C ARG A 62 14.66 44.48 8.04
N VAL A 63 13.45 44.07 8.43
CA VAL A 63 12.36 45.00 8.71
C VAL A 63 12.60 45.77 10.01
N ALA A 64 13.32 45.17 10.97
CA ALA A 64 13.62 45.79 12.27
C ALA A 64 14.89 46.67 12.26
N ILE A 65 15.89 46.35 11.44
CA ILE A 65 17.18 47.03 11.36
C ILE A 65 17.54 47.15 9.88
N ALA A 66 17.64 48.38 9.37
CA ALA A 66 17.79 48.72 7.95
C ALA A 66 19.17 48.38 7.34
N THR A 67 19.81 47.28 7.74
CA THR A 67 21.14 46.87 7.26
C THR A 67 21.31 45.34 7.31
N GLU A 68 21.40 44.72 6.13
CA GLU A 68 22.51 43.88 5.65
C GLU A 68 22.05 43.00 4.48
N VAL A 69 22.51 43.30 3.26
CA VAL A 69 22.10 42.61 2.01
C VAL A 69 22.73 41.21 1.87
N HIS A 70 23.85 40.94 2.54
CA HIS A 70 24.63 39.70 2.39
C HIS A 70 23.98 38.43 2.97
N GLU A 71 23.23 38.54 4.07
CA GLU A 71 22.68 37.36 4.76
C GLU A 71 21.63 36.59 3.91
N VAL A 72 20.84 37.31 3.08
CA VAL A 72 19.83 36.70 2.19
C VAL A 72 20.48 36.04 0.96
N GLU A 73 21.63 36.52 0.50
CA GLU A 73 22.37 35.90 -0.60
C GLU A 73 22.93 34.52 -0.19
N GLU A 74 23.48 34.42 1.03
CA GLU A 74 23.98 33.15 1.57
C GLU A 74 22.86 32.12 1.75
N VAL A 75 21.70 32.54 2.28
CA VAL A 75 20.53 31.67 2.42
C VAL A 75 20.02 31.21 1.04
N SER A 76 19.96 32.11 0.06
CA SER A 76 19.55 31.79 -1.31
C SER A 76 20.47 30.76 -1.98
N LEU A 77 21.79 30.84 -1.73
CA LEU A 77 22.75 29.83 -2.19
C LEU A 77 22.49 28.46 -1.54
N LYS A 78 22.18 28.39 -0.24
CA LYS A 78 21.81 27.13 0.44
C LYS A 78 20.56 26.50 -0.16
N PHE A 79 19.55 27.31 -0.50
CA PHE A 79 18.37 26.83 -1.24
C PHE A 79 18.72 26.27 -2.62
N LEU A 80 19.62 26.92 -3.37
CA LEU A 80 20.05 26.48 -4.68
C LEU A 80 20.78 25.12 -4.61
N TYR A 81 21.74 24.97 -3.69
CA TYR A 81 22.45 23.70 -3.48
C TYR A 81 21.50 22.57 -3.05
N LEU A 82 20.57 22.87 -2.15
CA LEU A 82 19.57 21.90 -1.71
C LEU A 82 18.63 21.50 -2.84
N ALA A 83 18.20 22.45 -3.69
CA ALA A 83 17.36 22.19 -4.84
C ALA A 83 18.08 21.29 -5.87
N LEU A 84 19.36 21.56 -6.15
CA LEU A 84 20.17 20.73 -7.05
C LEU A 84 20.33 19.31 -6.49
N ALA A 85 20.66 19.17 -5.21
CA ALA A 85 20.78 17.88 -4.55
C ALA A 85 19.45 17.10 -4.55
N SER A 86 18.33 17.78 -4.28
CA SER A 86 16.98 17.21 -4.34
C SER A 86 16.60 16.77 -5.75
N ALA A 87 16.94 17.56 -6.76
CA ALA A 87 16.65 17.25 -8.17
C ALA A 87 17.40 16.01 -8.62
N VAL A 88 18.70 15.92 -8.31
CA VAL A 88 19.52 14.74 -8.59
C VAL A 88 18.96 13.51 -7.87
N ALA A 89 18.67 13.61 -6.56
CA ALA A 89 18.07 12.52 -5.81
C ALA A 89 16.71 12.09 -6.37
N SER A 90 15.87 13.04 -6.78
CA SER A 90 14.56 12.78 -7.38
C SER A 90 14.67 12.09 -8.74
N PHE A 91 15.69 12.42 -9.53
CA PHE A 91 15.95 11.77 -10.82
C PHE A 91 16.29 10.29 -10.62
N PHE A 92 17.25 9.99 -9.75
CA PHE A 92 17.62 8.59 -9.43
C PHE A 92 16.47 7.81 -8.78
N LEU A 93 15.66 8.49 -7.96
CA LEU A 93 14.44 7.89 -7.40
C LEU A 93 13.45 7.50 -8.48
N SER A 94 13.19 8.39 -9.44
CA SER A 94 12.25 8.14 -10.54
C SER A 94 12.67 6.93 -11.38
N VAL A 95 13.97 6.74 -11.62
CA VAL A 95 14.49 5.54 -12.29
C VAL A 95 14.18 4.28 -11.47
N ARG A 96 14.39 4.30 -10.14
CA ARG A 96 14.03 3.15 -9.29
C ARG A 96 12.52 2.90 -9.21
N ARG A 97 11.68 3.94 -9.23
CA ARG A 97 10.21 3.78 -9.19
C ARG A 97 9.69 2.91 -10.32
N VAL A 98 10.34 2.92 -11.48
CA VAL A 98 10.01 2.04 -12.62
C VAL A 98 10.20 0.56 -12.26
N VAL A 99 11.18 0.24 -11.40
CA VAL A 99 11.50 -1.13 -10.96
C VAL A 99 10.72 -1.52 -9.69
N GLY A 100 10.40 -0.57 -8.81
CA GLY A 100 9.58 -0.79 -7.62
C GLY A 100 9.39 0.46 -6.75
N ASP A 101 8.15 0.95 -6.67
CA ASP A 101 7.80 2.24 -6.04
C ASP A 101 7.63 2.18 -4.51
N THR A 102 7.12 1.06 -3.99
CA THR A 102 6.67 0.95 -2.59
C THR A 102 7.81 1.05 -1.57
N LEU A 103 8.95 0.41 -1.81
CA LEU A 103 10.09 0.43 -0.89
C LEU A 103 10.79 1.80 -0.86
N ALA A 104 10.91 2.46 -2.00
CA ALA A 104 11.54 3.77 -2.09
C ALA A 104 10.72 4.82 -1.31
N LEU A 105 9.40 4.84 -1.49
CA LEU A 105 8.51 5.73 -0.76
C LEU A 105 8.51 5.47 0.75
N LEU A 106 8.47 4.20 1.18
CA LEU A 106 8.56 3.86 2.60
C LEU A 106 9.88 4.37 3.22
N SER A 107 11.02 4.09 2.58
CA SER A 107 12.33 4.55 3.08
C SER A 107 12.43 6.08 3.12
N GLN A 108 11.89 6.78 2.12
CA GLN A 108 11.82 8.24 2.07
C GLN A 108 10.97 8.80 3.21
N SER A 109 9.78 8.25 3.43
CA SER A 109 8.86 8.68 4.49
C SER A 109 9.42 8.42 5.88
N THR A 110 10.07 7.27 6.12
CA THR A 110 10.74 6.98 7.39
C THR A 110 11.88 7.96 7.63
N ALA A 111 12.70 8.25 6.62
CA ALA A 111 13.77 9.24 6.72
C ALA A 111 13.23 10.65 7.01
N THR A 112 12.15 11.05 6.33
CA THR A 112 11.47 12.33 6.54
C THR A 112 10.93 12.44 7.98
N ALA A 113 10.30 11.38 8.48
CA ALA A 113 9.73 11.34 9.82
C ALA A 113 10.80 11.44 10.91
N VAL A 114 11.87 10.65 10.78
CA VAL A 114 12.99 10.65 11.74
C VAL A 114 13.71 11.99 11.71
N ALA A 115 14.09 12.49 10.53
CA ALA A 115 14.78 13.77 10.41
C ALA A 115 13.91 14.94 10.92
N GLY A 116 12.62 14.96 10.59
CA GLY A 116 11.69 15.98 11.08
C GLY A 116 11.53 15.98 12.60
N LEU A 117 11.46 14.81 13.23
CA LEU A 117 11.43 14.69 14.69
C LEU A 117 12.74 15.16 15.33
N VAL A 118 13.90 14.71 14.83
CA VAL A 118 15.20 15.11 15.35
C VAL A 118 15.39 16.62 15.28
N ILE A 119 15.07 17.24 14.13
CA ILE A 119 15.16 18.69 13.94
C ILE A 119 14.21 19.44 14.89
N ALA A 120 12.99 18.93 15.10
CA ALA A 120 12.01 19.54 15.98
C ALA A 120 12.46 19.51 17.46
N PHE A 121 12.94 18.37 17.93
CA PHE A 121 13.46 18.23 19.31
C PHE A 121 14.73 19.04 19.55
N GLN A 122 15.60 19.15 18.54
CA GLN A 122 16.82 19.95 18.64
C GLN A 122 16.52 21.45 18.71
N ALA A 123 15.51 21.93 17.98
CA ALA A 123 15.13 23.34 17.98
C ALA A 123 14.42 23.73 19.30
N ASN A 124 13.31 23.09 19.65
CA ASN A 124 12.64 23.35 20.91
C ASN A 124 11.80 22.17 21.39
N TRP A 125 12.27 21.50 22.44
CA TRP A 125 11.60 20.32 22.98
C TRP A 125 10.24 20.61 23.62
N GLN A 126 10.01 21.82 24.16
CA GLN A 126 8.73 22.18 24.80
C GLN A 126 7.62 22.33 23.75
N LEU A 127 7.91 23.03 22.66
CA LEU A 127 6.98 23.19 21.54
C LEU A 127 6.76 21.86 20.81
N ALA A 128 7.83 21.07 20.61
CA ALA A 128 7.73 19.75 19.98
C ALA A 128 6.81 18.80 20.78
N LEU A 129 6.93 18.77 22.11
CA LEU A 129 6.04 17.98 22.97
C LEU A 129 4.59 18.47 22.92
N ALA A 130 4.35 19.78 22.88
CA ALA A 130 3.01 20.34 22.76
C ALA A 130 2.32 19.88 21.46
N ILE A 131 3.04 19.89 20.33
CA ILE A 131 2.53 19.44 19.04
C ILE A 131 2.36 17.91 19.02
N LEU A 132 3.29 17.15 19.60
CA LEU A 132 3.15 15.70 19.77
C LEU A 132 1.90 15.33 20.60
N GLY A 133 1.57 16.11 21.63
CA GLY A 133 0.35 15.94 22.43
C GLY A 133 -0.94 16.16 21.64
N LEU A 134 -0.90 16.91 20.53
CA LEU A 134 -2.03 17.11 19.63
C LEU A 134 -2.16 16.01 18.57
N LEU A 135 -1.12 15.20 18.33
CA LEU A 135 -1.16 14.12 17.35
C LEU A 135 -2.26 13.07 17.61
N PRO A 136 -2.51 12.60 18.86
CA PRO A 136 -3.60 11.67 19.12
C PRO A 136 -4.96 12.23 18.72
N LEU A 137 -5.18 13.53 18.91
CA LEU A 137 -6.44 14.19 18.54
C LEU A 137 -6.66 14.17 17.03
N ILE A 138 -5.61 14.48 16.25
CA ILE A 138 -5.61 14.41 14.79
C ILE A 138 -5.73 12.94 14.31
N GLY A 139 -5.07 12.01 14.99
CA GLY A 139 -5.10 10.59 14.67
C GLY A 139 -6.46 9.95 14.88
N ILE A 140 -7.16 10.29 15.96
CA ILE A 140 -8.51 9.77 16.26
C ILE A 140 -9.52 10.25 15.21
N SER A 141 -9.48 11.52 14.82
CA SER A 141 -10.38 12.06 13.79
C SER A 141 -10.12 11.43 12.42
N GLY A 142 -8.84 11.30 12.02
CA GLY A 142 -8.45 10.60 10.79
C GLY A 142 -8.83 9.12 10.80
N TYR A 143 -8.68 8.41 11.92
CA TYR A 143 -9.09 7.01 12.05
C TYR A 143 -10.60 6.85 11.92
N ALA A 144 -11.39 7.74 12.55
CA ALA A 144 -12.85 7.73 12.42
C ALA A 144 -13.30 7.91 10.96
N GLN A 145 -12.62 8.79 10.21
CA GLN A 145 -12.86 9.00 8.77
C GLN A 145 -12.55 7.73 7.95
N ILE A 146 -11.39 7.11 8.16
CA ILE A 146 -10.98 5.88 7.45
C ILE A 146 -11.93 4.72 7.77
N LYS A 147 -12.35 4.58 9.03
CA LYS A 147 -13.29 3.54 9.47
C LYS A 147 -14.67 3.72 8.82
N SER A 148 -15.15 4.96 8.73
CA SER A 148 -16.41 5.30 8.06
C SER A 148 -16.39 4.89 6.59
N MET A 149 -15.30 5.21 5.87
CA MET A 149 -15.12 4.80 4.47
C MET A 149 -15.13 3.27 4.32
N LYS A 150 -14.30 2.54 5.09
CA LYS A 150 -14.18 1.08 4.95
C LYS A 150 -15.49 0.33 5.22
N GLY A 151 -16.22 0.70 6.27
CA GLY A 151 -17.50 0.07 6.61
C GLY A 151 -18.57 0.27 5.54
N PHE A 152 -18.58 1.46 4.92
CA PHE A 152 -19.50 1.74 3.82
C PHE A 152 -19.10 1.06 2.52
N THR A 153 -17.82 1.05 2.14
CA THR A 153 -17.39 0.40 0.89
C THR A 153 -17.78 -1.09 0.86
N ALA A 154 -17.68 -1.79 1.99
CA ALA A 154 -18.09 -3.20 2.07
C ALA A 154 -19.62 -3.38 1.92
N ASN A 155 -20.41 -2.57 2.62
CA ASN A 155 -21.88 -2.64 2.54
C ASN A 155 -22.39 -2.21 1.16
N ALA A 156 -21.84 -1.13 0.60
CA ALA A 156 -22.17 -0.65 -0.73
C ALA A 156 -21.84 -1.69 -1.80
N LYS A 157 -20.65 -2.32 -1.72
CA LYS A 157 -20.27 -3.41 -2.64
C LYS A 157 -21.28 -4.55 -2.60
N LYS A 158 -21.66 -5.03 -1.40
CA LYS A 158 -22.65 -6.11 -1.26
C LYS A 158 -24.02 -5.74 -1.84
N MET A 159 -24.52 -4.54 -1.53
CA MET A 159 -25.82 -4.08 -2.04
C MET A 159 -25.80 -3.87 -3.57
N SER A 160 -24.68 -3.39 -4.13
CA SER A 160 -24.48 -3.29 -5.57
C SER A 160 -24.34 -4.66 -6.24
N GLU A 161 -23.70 -5.64 -5.61
CA GLU A 161 -23.65 -7.02 -6.09
C GLU A 161 -25.04 -7.64 -6.20
N GLU A 162 -25.92 -7.45 -5.21
CA GLU A 162 -27.30 -7.98 -5.24
C GLU A 162 -28.17 -7.34 -6.33
N ALA A 163 -27.94 -6.07 -6.67
CA ALA A 163 -28.62 -5.39 -7.77
C ALA A 163 -28.04 -5.82 -9.13
N ASN A 164 -26.71 -5.88 -9.24
CA ASN A 164 -26.01 -6.34 -10.44
C ASN A 164 -26.30 -7.81 -10.75
N GLN A 165 -26.53 -8.64 -9.74
CA GLN A 165 -26.93 -10.03 -9.93
C GLN A 165 -28.26 -10.11 -10.69
N VAL A 166 -29.25 -9.26 -10.35
CA VAL A 166 -30.54 -9.23 -11.06
C VAL A 166 -30.37 -8.80 -12.52
N ALA A 167 -29.49 -7.82 -12.77
CA ALA A 167 -29.15 -7.43 -14.13
C ALA A 167 -28.43 -8.56 -14.89
N ASN A 168 -27.48 -9.24 -14.25
CA ASN A 168 -26.75 -10.36 -14.85
C ASN A 168 -27.65 -11.55 -15.17
N GLU A 169 -28.60 -11.90 -14.28
CA GLU A 169 -29.59 -12.96 -14.53
C GLU A 169 -30.50 -12.61 -15.71
N ALA A 170 -30.94 -11.35 -15.80
CA ALA A 170 -31.78 -10.87 -16.87
C ALA A 170 -31.05 -10.83 -18.23
N VAL A 171 -29.81 -10.35 -18.26
CA VAL A 171 -28.99 -10.30 -19.47
C VAL A 171 -28.58 -11.71 -19.90
N GLY A 172 -28.20 -12.57 -18.95
CA GLY A 172 -27.88 -13.98 -19.21
C GLY A 172 -29.06 -14.75 -19.77
N SER A 173 -30.29 -14.39 -19.39
CA SER A 173 -31.55 -15.01 -19.85
C SER A 173 -32.36 -14.11 -20.78
N ILE A 174 -31.71 -13.25 -21.57
CA ILE A 174 -32.39 -12.20 -22.34
C ILE A 174 -33.46 -12.74 -23.31
N ARG A 175 -33.23 -13.92 -23.91
CA ARG A 175 -34.22 -14.59 -24.77
C ARG A 175 -35.49 -14.97 -24.01
N THR A 176 -35.36 -15.42 -22.77
CA THR A 176 -36.49 -15.77 -21.91
C THR A 176 -37.25 -14.52 -21.46
N VAL A 177 -36.54 -13.46 -21.10
CA VAL A 177 -37.17 -12.18 -20.74
C VAL A 177 -37.97 -11.62 -21.91
N ALA A 178 -37.41 -11.67 -23.12
CA ALA A 178 -38.07 -11.22 -24.35
C ALA A 178 -39.25 -12.13 -24.75
N SER A 179 -39.14 -13.45 -24.60
CA SER A 179 -40.25 -14.36 -24.93
C SER A 179 -41.48 -14.16 -24.04
N PHE A 180 -41.28 -13.67 -22.82
CA PHE A 180 -42.37 -13.32 -21.89
C PHE A 180 -42.74 -11.82 -21.92
N SER A 181 -42.13 -11.01 -22.80
CA SER A 181 -42.29 -9.54 -22.85
C SER A 181 -42.17 -8.87 -21.48
N ALA A 182 -41.22 -9.37 -20.67
CA ALA A 182 -41.09 -9.03 -19.25
C ALA A 182 -40.02 -7.94 -18.98
N GLU A 183 -39.52 -7.27 -20.01
CA GLU A 183 -38.43 -6.28 -19.91
C GLU A 183 -38.76 -5.17 -18.92
N LYS A 184 -39.97 -4.61 -19.01
CA LYS A 184 -40.44 -3.57 -18.09
C LYS A 184 -40.48 -4.05 -16.64
N LYS A 185 -40.85 -5.31 -16.41
CA LYS A 185 -40.92 -5.91 -15.07
C LYS A 185 -39.53 -6.10 -14.48
N VAL A 186 -38.57 -6.51 -15.31
CA VAL A 186 -37.16 -6.65 -14.92
C VAL A 186 -36.53 -5.30 -14.58
N VAL A 187 -36.72 -4.30 -15.44
CA VAL A 187 -36.21 -2.92 -15.19
C VAL A 187 -36.76 -2.36 -13.89
N LYS A 188 -38.07 -2.50 -13.65
CA LYS A 188 -38.70 -2.06 -12.40
C LYS A 188 -38.11 -2.77 -11.16
N ARG A 189 -37.88 -4.08 -11.26
CA ARG A 189 -37.27 -4.88 -10.17
C ARG A 189 -35.82 -4.48 -9.90
N TYR A 190 -35.06 -4.13 -10.94
CA TYR A 190 -33.72 -3.58 -10.81
C TYR A 190 -33.76 -2.22 -10.09
N GLU A 191 -34.66 -1.33 -10.51
CA GLU A 191 -34.80 -0.01 -9.91
C GLU A 191 -35.22 -0.08 -8.43
N GLU A 192 -36.17 -0.95 -8.09
CA GLU A 192 -36.57 -1.22 -6.70
C GLU A 192 -35.39 -1.68 -5.84
N LYS A 193 -34.56 -2.60 -6.36
CA LYS A 193 -33.34 -3.04 -5.67
C LYS A 193 -32.28 -1.94 -5.59
N TYR A 194 -32.17 -1.07 -6.61
CA TYR A 194 -31.16 -0.03 -6.69
C TYR A 194 -31.45 1.19 -5.79
N GLN A 195 -32.71 1.42 -5.42
CA GLN A 195 -33.07 2.47 -4.45
C GLN A 195 -32.40 2.31 -3.08
N GLY A 196 -32.16 1.06 -2.64
CA GLY A 196 -31.44 0.76 -1.41
C GLY A 196 -30.00 1.31 -1.42
N PRO A 197 -29.15 0.87 -2.38
CA PRO A 197 -27.83 1.44 -2.63
C PRO A 197 -27.84 2.97 -2.77
N LEU A 198 -28.81 3.54 -3.49
CA LEU A 198 -28.89 4.98 -3.71
C LEU A 198 -29.09 5.75 -2.39
N LYS A 199 -30.07 5.36 -1.57
CA LYS A 199 -30.35 6.00 -0.27
C LYS A 199 -29.20 5.80 0.71
N ALA A 200 -28.60 4.61 0.72
CA ALA A 200 -27.41 4.33 1.53
C ALA A 200 -26.23 5.21 1.10
N GLY A 201 -26.03 5.39 -0.21
CA GLY A 201 -25.02 6.26 -0.79
C GLY A 201 -25.19 7.72 -0.42
N ILE A 202 -26.42 8.25 -0.50
CA ILE A 202 -26.71 9.63 -0.09
C ILE A 202 -26.43 9.83 1.40
N ARG A 203 -26.93 8.93 2.27
CA ARG A 203 -26.69 9.01 3.71
C ARG A 203 -25.20 8.93 4.03
N HIS A 204 -24.47 8.04 3.38
CA HIS A 204 -23.04 7.92 3.58
C HIS A 204 -22.27 9.13 3.05
N GLY A 205 -22.67 9.68 1.90
CA GLY A 205 -22.09 10.93 1.37
C GLY A 205 -22.21 12.07 2.38
N LEU A 206 -23.38 12.21 3.01
CA LEU A 206 -23.58 13.21 4.06
C LEU A 206 -22.74 12.93 5.32
N ILE A 207 -22.75 11.69 5.82
CA ILE A 207 -21.99 11.29 7.02
C ILE A 207 -20.47 11.46 6.79
N SER A 208 -19.97 11.04 5.62
CA SER A 208 -18.55 11.17 5.26
C SER A 208 -18.15 12.63 5.05
N GLY A 209 -19.01 13.46 4.45
CA GLY A 209 -18.79 14.90 4.32
C GLY A 209 -18.70 15.60 5.68
N ILE A 210 -19.63 15.34 6.60
CA ILE A 210 -19.59 15.88 7.97
C ILE A 210 -18.34 15.39 8.71
N ALA A 211 -18.00 14.10 8.60
CA ALA A 211 -16.80 13.55 9.22
C ALA A 211 -15.51 14.18 8.67
N PHE A 212 -15.46 14.44 7.36
CA PHE A 212 -14.34 15.15 6.71
C PHE A 212 -14.22 16.59 7.21
N GLY A 213 -15.35 17.30 7.34
CA GLY A 213 -15.40 18.66 7.89
C GLY A 213 -14.91 18.72 9.34
N ILE A 214 -15.41 17.82 10.21
CA ILE A 214 -14.97 17.71 11.61
C ILE A 214 -13.47 17.40 11.69
N SER A 215 -12.98 16.47 10.88
CA SER A 215 -11.56 16.10 10.87
C SER A 215 -10.67 17.27 10.44
N SER A 216 -11.11 18.03 9.41
CA SER A 216 -10.42 19.23 8.95
C SER A 216 -10.44 20.35 10.00
N PHE A 217 -11.56 20.52 10.71
CA PHE A 217 -11.67 21.50 11.80
C PHE A 217 -10.65 21.22 12.91
N PHE A 218 -10.57 19.97 13.40
CA PHE A 218 -9.60 19.60 14.44
C PHE A 218 -8.15 19.76 13.98
N LEU A 219 -7.86 19.52 12.69
CA LEU A 219 -6.54 19.75 12.12
C LEU A 219 -6.13 21.24 12.19
N TYR A 220 -6.99 22.14 11.71
CA TYR A 220 -6.71 23.58 11.76
C TYR A 220 -6.74 24.13 13.19
N PHE A 221 -7.59 23.58 14.05
CA PHE A 221 -7.63 23.92 15.46
C PHE A 221 -6.32 23.54 16.18
N ALA A 222 -5.77 22.35 15.89
CA ALA A 222 -4.47 21.95 16.40
C ALA A 222 -3.35 22.87 15.89
N TYR A 223 -3.39 23.32 14.64
CA TYR A 223 -2.45 24.32 14.13
C TYR A 223 -2.58 25.66 14.86
N ALA A 224 -3.81 26.13 15.12
CA ALA A 224 -4.05 27.36 15.87
C ALA A 224 -3.48 27.29 17.29
N ILE A 225 -3.70 26.17 18.00
CA ILE A 225 -3.11 25.95 19.34
C ILE A 225 -1.58 25.92 19.26
N SER A 226 -1.02 25.26 18.24
CA SER A 226 0.44 25.16 18.06
C SER A 226 1.08 26.54 17.90
N PHE A 227 0.48 27.43 17.12
CA PHE A 227 0.94 28.81 16.97
C PHE A 227 0.68 29.66 18.21
N TYR A 228 -0.44 29.46 18.91
CA TYR A 228 -0.75 30.19 20.15
C TYR A 228 0.26 29.86 21.25
N VAL A 229 0.55 28.57 21.46
CA VAL A 229 1.58 28.11 22.40
C VAL A 229 2.96 28.59 21.95
N GLY A 230 3.27 28.53 20.66
CA GLY A 230 4.50 29.08 20.10
C GLY A 230 4.68 30.57 20.40
N ALA A 231 3.64 31.38 20.18
CA ALA A 231 3.65 32.81 20.49
C ALA A 231 3.81 33.08 22.00
N LEU A 232 3.18 32.30 22.86
CA LEU A 232 3.32 32.40 24.31
C LEU A 232 4.76 32.09 24.76
N LEU A 233 5.40 31.07 24.18
CA LEU A 233 6.80 30.73 24.46
C LEU A 233 7.77 31.82 24.01
N VAL A 234 7.49 32.46 22.86
CA VAL A 234 8.23 33.61 22.37
C VAL A 234 8.08 34.81 23.31
N HIS A 235 6.86 35.10 23.79
CA HIS A 235 6.62 36.18 24.75
C HIS A 235 7.39 35.99 26.07
N HIS A 236 7.54 34.74 26.53
CA HIS A 236 8.35 34.42 27.72
C HIS A 236 9.86 34.34 27.45
N GLY A 237 10.33 34.62 26.23
CA GLY A 237 11.75 34.61 25.87
C GLY A 237 12.40 33.22 25.86
N LYS A 238 11.60 32.14 25.82
CA LYS A 238 12.11 30.76 25.83
C LYS A 238 12.40 30.20 24.42
N THR A 239 11.97 30.91 23.39
CA THR A 239 12.01 30.49 21.99
C THR A 239 12.08 31.71 21.09
N THR A 240 12.77 31.62 19.96
CA THR A 240 12.77 32.67 18.92
C THR A 240 11.64 32.44 17.90
N PHE A 241 11.24 33.49 17.18
CA PHE A 241 10.22 33.37 16.13
C PHE A 241 10.59 32.31 15.09
N HIS A 242 11.85 32.26 14.64
CA HIS A 242 12.32 31.29 13.66
C HIS A 242 12.30 29.84 14.17
N GLU A 243 12.58 29.60 15.46
CA GLU A 243 12.53 28.27 16.06
C GLU A 243 11.10 27.70 16.04
N VAL A 244 10.09 28.54 16.29
CA VAL A 244 8.68 28.12 16.21
C VAL A 244 8.33 27.61 14.81
N PHE A 245 8.69 28.35 13.76
CA PHE A 245 8.43 27.95 12.38
C PHE A 245 9.24 26.70 11.98
N ARG A 246 10.50 26.59 12.44
CA ARG A 246 11.33 25.42 12.21
C ARG A 246 10.69 24.15 12.78
N VAL A 247 10.23 24.19 14.04
CA VAL A 247 9.54 23.06 14.69
C VAL A 247 8.22 22.74 13.99
N PHE A 248 7.40 23.75 13.70
CA PHE A 248 6.10 23.58 13.07
C PHE A 248 6.21 22.92 11.68
N PHE A 249 7.06 23.46 10.80
CA PHE A 249 7.22 22.94 9.45
C PHE A 249 7.92 21.57 9.43
N ALA A 250 8.90 21.33 10.31
CA ALA A 250 9.55 20.02 10.42
C ALA A 250 8.57 18.92 10.84
N LEU A 251 7.74 19.17 11.86
CA LEU A 251 6.73 18.22 12.34
C LEU A 251 5.60 18.01 11.34
N THR A 252 5.14 19.08 10.67
CA THR A 252 4.09 18.97 9.64
C THR A 252 4.57 18.14 8.45
N THR A 253 5.82 18.37 8.01
CA THR A 253 6.44 17.60 6.94
C THR A 253 6.62 16.12 7.32
N ALA A 254 7.02 15.84 8.57
CA ALA A 254 7.08 14.49 9.11
C ALA A 254 5.70 13.81 9.12
N ALA A 255 4.66 14.50 9.59
CA ALA A 255 3.30 14.00 9.63
C ALA A 255 2.74 13.67 8.23
N ILE A 256 2.98 14.54 7.24
CA ILE A 256 2.60 14.28 5.84
C ILE A 256 3.37 13.08 5.28
N GLY A 257 4.67 12.96 5.59
CA GLY A 257 5.49 11.80 5.20
C GLY A 257 4.93 10.47 5.71
N ILE A 258 4.50 10.43 6.97
CA ILE A 258 3.85 9.25 7.59
C ILE A 258 2.49 8.98 6.92
N SER A 259 1.68 10.02 6.71
CA SER A 259 0.34 9.90 6.10
C SER A 259 0.41 9.31 4.68
N GLN A 260 1.34 9.77 3.84
CA GLN A 260 1.55 9.22 2.50
C GLN A 260 2.04 7.77 2.51
N SER A 261 2.85 7.36 3.49
CA SER A 261 3.24 5.95 3.63
C SER A 261 2.06 5.04 4.02
N ASN A 262 1.16 5.55 4.86
CA ASN A 262 0.00 4.79 5.31
C ASN A 262 -0.98 4.46 4.17
N SER A 263 -1.03 5.27 3.10
CA SER A 263 -1.88 4.94 1.94
C SER A 263 -1.33 3.79 1.10
N LEU A 264 -0.02 3.52 1.13
CA LEU A 264 0.63 2.43 0.38
C LEU A 264 0.68 1.09 1.14
N ALA A 265 0.50 1.10 2.46
CA ALA A 265 0.53 -0.11 3.28
C ALA A 265 -0.44 -1.23 2.80
N PRO A 266 -1.67 -0.94 2.35
CA PRO A 266 -2.57 -1.96 1.82
C PRO A 266 -2.05 -2.65 0.56
N ASP A 267 -1.39 -1.91 -0.33
CA ASP A 267 -0.90 -2.43 -1.60
C ASP A 267 0.32 -3.33 -1.40
N ALA A 268 1.23 -2.93 -0.50
CA ALA A 268 2.34 -3.78 -0.08
C ALA A 268 1.87 -5.09 0.58
N SER A 269 0.82 -5.02 1.41
CA SER A 269 0.23 -6.21 2.04
C SER A 269 -0.41 -7.14 1.00
N LYS A 270 -1.22 -6.60 0.08
CA LYS A 270 -1.83 -7.38 -1.01
C LYS A 270 -0.77 -8.03 -1.91
N ALA A 271 0.29 -7.31 -2.28
CA ALA A 271 1.37 -7.85 -3.10
C ALA A 271 2.03 -9.09 -2.45
N ARG A 272 2.22 -9.07 -1.12
CA ARG A 272 2.74 -10.22 -0.38
C ARG A 272 1.79 -11.41 -0.40
N ILE A 273 0.49 -11.16 -0.25
CA ILE A 273 -0.54 -12.21 -0.29
C ILE A 273 -0.58 -12.84 -1.69
N SER A 274 -0.54 -12.04 -2.75
CA SER A 274 -0.51 -12.55 -4.13
C SER A 274 0.77 -13.33 -4.45
N ALA A 275 1.92 -12.82 -4.02
CA ALA A 275 3.19 -13.51 -4.21
C ALA A 275 3.24 -14.85 -3.46
N ALA A 276 2.57 -14.97 -2.31
CA ALA A 276 2.50 -16.23 -1.57
C ALA A 276 1.93 -17.38 -2.41
N SER A 277 0.85 -17.13 -3.16
CA SER A 277 0.27 -18.15 -4.05
C SER A 277 1.21 -18.56 -5.19
N VAL A 278 2.02 -17.61 -5.70
CA VAL A 278 3.03 -17.90 -6.72
C VAL A 278 4.16 -18.74 -6.13
N PHE A 279 4.65 -18.38 -4.93
CA PHE A 279 5.67 -19.16 -4.22
C PHE A 279 5.17 -20.54 -3.80
N GLU A 280 3.89 -20.69 -3.46
CA GLU A 280 3.28 -21.99 -3.15
C GLU A 280 3.35 -22.94 -4.35
N ILE A 281 3.14 -22.44 -5.57
CA ILE A 281 3.28 -23.21 -6.81
C ILE A 281 4.76 -23.51 -7.11
N LEU A 282 5.64 -22.51 -6.97
CA LEU A 282 7.08 -22.66 -7.24
C LEU A 282 7.76 -23.64 -6.29
N ASP A 283 7.43 -23.61 -4.99
CA ASP A 283 8.02 -24.48 -3.97
C ASP A 283 7.37 -25.87 -3.94
N GLN A 284 6.30 -26.10 -4.71
CA GLN A 284 5.61 -27.38 -4.77
C GLN A 284 6.51 -28.43 -5.44
N LYS A 285 7.04 -29.35 -4.62
CA LYS A 285 7.78 -30.51 -5.13
C LYS A 285 6.83 -31.51 -5.77
N SER A 286 6.94 -31.71 -7.08
CA SER A 286 6.22 -32.78 -7.77
C SER A 286 6.72 -34.16 -7.32
N LYS A 287 5.79 -35.09 -7.06
CA LYS A 287 6.14 -36.50 -6.80
C LYS A 287 6.68 -37.21 -8.04
N LEU A 288 6.26 -36.76 -9.23
CA LEU A 288 6.72 -37.22 -10.53
C LEU A 288 7.39 -36.03 -11.22
N ASP A 289 8.72 -35.94 -11.09
CA ASP A 289 9.49 -34.83 -11.64
C ASP A 289 10.09 -35.22 -12.99
N PRO A 290 9.53 -34.73 -14.12
CA PRO A 290 10.04 -35.04 -15.46
C PRO A 290 11.42 -34.43 -15.73
N SER A 291 11.86 -33.46 -14.92
CA SER A 291 13.15 -32.78 -15.07
C SER A 291 14.32 -33.60 -14.55
N LYS A 292 14.06 -34.65 -13.75
CA LYS A 292 15.07 -35.57 -13.23
C LYS A 292 15.44 -36.63 -14.26
N ILE A 293 16.12 -36.21 -15.32
CA ILE A 293 16.58 -37.08 -16.42
C ILE A 293 17.50 -38.22 -15.92
N ASN A 294 18.22 -37.99 -14.82
CA ASN A 294 19.15 -38.97 -14.24
C ASN A 294 18.51 -39.92 -13.21
N TYR A 295 17.20 -39.83 -12.98
CA TYR A 295 16.50 -40.66 -12.00
C TYR A 295 15.62 -41.69 -12.72
N GLY A 296 16.09 -42.94 -12.74
CA GLY A 296 15.43 -44.04 -13.44
C GLY A 296 16.39 -44.79 -14.36
N MET A 297 15.87 -45.81 -15.04
CA MET A 297 16.65 -46.64 -15.96
C MET A 297 16.34 -46.22 -17.39
N VAL A 298 17.34 -45.74 -18.11
CA VAL A 298 17.22 -45.48 -19.56
C VAL A 298 17.58 -46.76 -20.30
N LEU A 299 16.57 -47.41 -20.88
CA LEU A 299 16.75 -48.63 -21.67
C LEU A 299 17.23 -48.27 -23.07
N LYS A 300 18.40 -48.79 -23.49
CA LYS A 300 18.92 -48.59 -24.86
C LYS A 300 18.02 -49.20 -25.92
N HIS A 301 17.39 -50.33 -25.62
CA HIS A 301 16.52 -51.06 -26.53
C HIS A 301 15.22 -51.44 -25.79
N VAL A 302 14.08 -51.10 -26.38
CA VAL A 302 12.76 -51.36 -25.81
C VAL A 302 12.03 -52.37 -26.70
N LYS A 303 11.78 -53.58 -26.19
CA LYS A 303 11.03 -54.62 -26.92
C LYS A 303 9.55 -54.30 -27.06
N GLY A 304 8.97 -53.50 -26.15
CA GLY A 304 7.57 -53.06 -26.22
C GLY A 304 6.53 -54.03 -25.63
N ASN A 305 6.93 -55.00 -24.80
CA ASN A 305 5.97 -55.81 -24.02
C ASN A 305 5.44 -54.97 -22.85
N ILE A 306 4.13 -54.80 -22.73
CA ILE A 306 3.47 -54.02 -21.68
C ILE A 306 2.67 -54.97 -20.78
N GLU A 307 2.83 -54.84 -19.47
CA GLU A 307 2.16 -55.69 -18.48
C GLU A 307 1.58 -54.83 -17.35
N PHE A 308 0.29 -54.98 -17.10
CA PHE A 308 -0.41 -54.43 -15.94
C PHE A 308 -0.60 -55.57 -14.93
N LYS A 309 -0.13 -55.39 -13.69
CA LYS A 309 -0.29 -56.37 -12.59
C LYS A 309 -1.10 -55.74 -11.47
N ASN A 310 -2.29 -56.31 -11.19
CA ASN A 310 -3.13 -55.94 -10.05
C ASN A 310 -3.30 -54.41 -9.89
N VAL A 311 -3.51 -53.70 -10.99
CA VAL A 311 -3.53 -52.25 -11.00
C VAL A 311 -4.85 -51.75 -10.44
N SER A 312 -4.75 -51.01 -9.34
CA SER A 312 -5.85 -50.30 -8.71
C SER A 312 -5.62 -48.79 -8.84
N PHE A 313 -6.59 -48.06 -9.38
CA PHE A 313 -6.45 -46.63 -9.69
C PHE A 313 -7.69 -45.82 -9.32
N LYS A 314 -7.44 -44.62 -8.80
CA LYS A 314 -8.44 -43.62 -8.41
C LYS A 314 -7.98 -42.25 -8.91
N TYR A 315 -8.88 -41.47 -9.49
CA TYR A 315 -8.57 -40.08 -9.85
C TYR A 315 -8.50 -39.22 -8.58
N PRO A 316 -7.48 -38.36 -8.40
CA PRO A 316 -7.37 -37.49 -7.22
C PRO A 316 -8.55 -36.52 -7.06
N SER A 317 -9.19 -36.11 -8.16
CA SER A 317 -10.38 -35.26 -8.15
C SER A 317 -11.65 -35.97 -7.66
N ARG A 318 -11.66 -37.31 -7.62
CA ARG A 318 -12.80 -38.14 -7.18
C ARG A 318 -12.28 -39.37 -6.41
N PRO A 319 -11.75 -39.19 -5.19
CA PRO A 319 -11.10 -40.26 -4.42
C PRO A 319 -12.05 -41.41 -4.02
N GLU A 320 -13.35 -41.13 -3.99
CA GLU A 320 -14.39 -42.10 -3.63
C GLU A 320 -14.65 -43.14 -4.74
N ILE A 321 -14.38 -42.79 -6.00
CA ILE A 321 -14.70 -43.64 -7.15
C ILE A 321 -13.44 -44.39 -7.59
N GLN A 322 -13.47 -45.71 -7.43
CA GLN A 322 -12.42 -46.58 -7.95
C GLN A 322 -12.70 -46.98 -9.39
N ILE A 323 -11.79 -46.59 -10.30
CA ILE A 323 -11.92 -46.84 -11.74
C ILE A 323 -11.38 -48.22 -12.10
N PHE A 324 -10.14 -48.52 -11.69
CA PHE A 324 -9.58 -49.85 -11.86
C PHE A 324 -9.52 -50.58 -10.51
N ARG A 325 -10.00 -51.82 -10.50
CA ARG A 325 -9.98 -52.75 -9.37
C ARG A 325 -9.24 -54.00 -9.82
N ASP A 326 -8.01 -54.15 -9.33
CA ASP A 326 -7.14 -55.31 -9.59
C ASP A 326 -6.97 -55.70 -11.07
N LEU A 327 -6.90 -54.71 -11.95
CA LEU A 327 -6.73 -54.94 -13.39
C LEU A 327 -5.40 -55.62 -13.69
N SER A 328 -5.46 -56.78 -14.35
CA SER A 328 -4.28 -57.50 -14.83
C SER A 328 -4.42 -57.77 -16.33
N LEU A 329 -3.46 -57.30 -17.12
CA LEU A 329 -3.50 -57.36 -18.59
C LEU A 329 -2.08 -57.46 -19.14
N VAL A 330 -1.87 -58.35 -20.12
CA VAL A 330 -0.59 -58.52 -20.81
C VAL A 330 -0.76 -58.17 -22.28
N ILE A 331 0.07 -57.25 -22.79
CA ILE A 331 0.09 -56.81 -24.18
C ILE A 331 1.46 -57.18 -24.79
N PRO A 332 1.51 -58.21 -25.64
CA PRO A 332 2.73 -58.58 -26.34
C PRO A 332 3.15 -57.51 -27.35
N SER A 333 4.46 -57.39 -27.58
CA SER A 333 5.02 -56.49 -28.58
C SER A 333 4.43 -56.72 -29.98
N GLY A 334 4.12 -55.63 -30.68
CA GLY A 334 3.58 -55.65 -32.04
C GLY A 334 2.10 -56.03 -32.17
N LYS A 335 1.39 -56.30 -31.07
CA LYS A 335 -0.05 -56.60 -31.11
C LYS A 335 -0.91 -55.38 -30.78
N VAL A 336 -2.03 -55.26 -31.48
CA VAL A 336 -3.10 -54.31 -31.19
C VAL A 336 -4.23 -55.07 -30.51
N ILE A 337 -4.71 -54.57 -29.38
CA ILE A 337 -5.89 -55.10 -28.69
C ILE A 337 -7.06 -54.24 -29.15
N ASN A 338 -7.96 -54.85 -29.92
CA ASN A 338 -9.27 -54.28 -30.26
C ASN A 338 -10.31 -54.73 -29.25
#